data_AF-A0AAW2DYT4-F1
#
_entry.id   AF-A0AAW2DYT4-F1
#
_cell.length_a   1.000
_cell.length_b   1.000
_cell.length_c   1.000
_cell.angle_alpha   90.00
_cell.angle_beta   90.00
_cell.angle_gamma   90.00
#
_symmetry.space_group_name_H-M   'P 1'
#
loop_
_entity.id
_entity.type
_entity.pdbx_description
1 polymer ?
#
loop_
_entity_poly.entity_id
_entity_poly.type
_entity_poly.pdbx_seq_one_letter_code
_entity_poly.pdbx_strand_id
1 'polypeptide(L)'
;MNSLEGVVVQIQGLSSSAGDISRLHVILKQAEESLRSESTRLSPILNQLDPSNHSLGYLYILEACTSAPVSKEQAAMLVPYIARFISYCAPEQIRLAPEKFIAVCKRFKDQVMLLGTPMRGVAPLQAAVRKLQNSSEHLTTLHPEFLLLCLLAKCYKTGLSILEEDIFEVDQPRDLFLYCYYGGMICIGQKHFRKALELLHNVVTAPMSSINAIAVEAYKKYILVSLIHNGQFSTSLPKYTSSAAQRNLKNHCQPYIELANSYSTGKIAELEQYVRTNGEKFESDNNLGLVKQAVSSMYKRNIQRLTQTYLTLSLQDIANTVQLNSPKEAEMHVLQMIQDGEIFATINQKDGMVRFLEDPEQYKSCEMIERIDSSIQRIMSLSRKLTTMEEQMSCDPQYLAKAGRERQRFDFDDFDTVPQKFNI
;
A
#
# COMPACT_ATOMS: atom_id res chain seq x y z
N MET A 1 26.46 28.58 -28.75
CA MET A 1 27.03 27.53 -27.89
C MET A 1 27.19 28.14 -26.50
N ASN A 2 26.27 27.87 -25.58
CA ASN A 2 26.38 28.38 -24.22
C ASN A 2 27.42 27.50 -23.52
N SER A 3 28.56 28.08 -23.15
CA SER A 3 29.54 27.38 -22.33
C SER A 3 28.90 26.98 -20.99
N LEU A 4 29.38 25.88 -20.41
CA LEU A 4 28.91 25.36 -19.13
C LEU A 4 28.87 26.44 -18.02
N GLU A 5 29.89 27.30 -17.99
CA GLU A 5 29.98 28.45 -17.08
C GLU A 5 28.86 29.48 -17.32
N GLY A 6 28.51 29.74 -18.59
CA GLY A 6 27.39 30.59 -18.95
C GLY A 6 26.07 30.06 -18.41
N VAL A 7 25.85 28.74 -18.45
CA VAL A 7 24.63 28.12 -17.89
C VAL A 7 24.56 28.31 -16.37
N VAL A 8 25.67 28.19 -15.65
CA VAL A 8 25.73 28.40 -14.19
C VAL A 8 25.38 29.84 -13.82
N VAL A 9 25.95 30.82 -14.55
CA VAL A 9 25.64 32.24 -14.34
C VAL A 9 24.16 32.53 -14.59
N GLN A 10 23.56 31.93 -15.62
CA GLN A 10 22.12 32.06 -15.89
C GLN A 10 21.27 31.44 -14.77
N ILE A 11 21.67 30.27 -14.25
CA ILE A 11 20.98 29.65 -13.11
C ILE A 11 21.02 30.59 -11.90
N GLN A 12 22.18 31.13 -11.55
CA GLN A 12 22.33 32.04 -10.40
C GLN A 12 21.55 33.35 -10.59
N GLY A 13 21.56 33.92 -11.81
CA GLY A 13 20.90 35.19 -12.12
C GLY A 13 19.39 35.10 -12.26
N LEU A 14 18.83 33.96 -12.68
CA LEU A 14 17.41 33.81 -13.02
C LEU A 14 16.60 32.97 -12.02
N SER A 15 17.10 32.78 -10.80
CA SER A 15 16.44 31.97 -9.76
C SER A 15 15.64 32.80 -8.72
N SER A 16 15.50 34.11 -8.90
CA SER A 16 14.94 35.03 -7.90
C SER A 16 13.43 35.24 -7.99
N SER A 17 12.83 35.22 -9.19
CA SER A 17 11.40 35.50 -9.42
C SER A 17 10.73 34.46 -10.30
N ALA A 18 9.40 34.32 -10.22
CA ALA A 18 8.65 33.36 -11.05
C ALA A 18 8.80 33.62 -12.56
N GLY A 19 8.89 34.89 -12.96
CA GLY A 19 9.15 35.28 -14.35
C GLY A 19 10.54 34.88 -14.81
N ASP A 20 11.55 35.05 -13.95
CA ASP A 20 12.92 34.65 -14.24
C ASP A 20 13.08 33.12 -14.29
N ILE A 21 12.44 32.40 -13.37
CA ILE A 21 12.42 30.93 -13.36
C ILE A 21 11.78 30.39 -14.65
N SER A 22 10.73 31.03 -15.15
CA SER A 22 10.10 30.66 -16.42
C SER A 22 11.04 30.84 -17.60
N ARG A 23 11.81 31.94 -17.63
CA ARG A 23 12.86 32.19 -18.65
C ARG A 23 13.99 31.17 -18.52
N LEU A 24 14.45 30.91 -17.30
CA LEU A 24 15.47 29.92 -16.99
C LEU A 24 15.06 28.53 -17.49
N HIS A 25 13.79 28.16 -17.31
CA HIS A 25 13.27 26.88 -17.80
C HIS A 25 13.46 26.72 -19.31
N VAL A 26 13.16 27.77 -20.11
CA VAL A 26 13.34 27.74 -21.57
C VAL A 26 14.82 27.57 -21.93
N ILE A 27 15.71 28.30 -21.25
CA ILE A 27 17.16 28.20 -21.47
C ILE A 27 17.68 26.79 -21.14
N LEU A 28 17.26 26.23 -20.00
CA LEU A 28 17.68 24.89 -19.57
C LEU A 28 17.20 23.79 -20.52
N LYS A 29 15.99 23.92 -21.08
CA LYS A 29 15.50 23.02 -22.13
C LYS A 29 16.39 23.05 -23.38
N GLN A 30 16.84 24.23 -23.80
CA GLN A 30 17.74 24.37 -24.95
C GLN A 30 19.16 23.87 -24.65
N ALA A 31 19.59 23.90 -23.39
CA ALA A 31 20.93 23.46 -22.96
C ALA A 31 21.02 21.96 -22.62
N GLU A 32 19.91 21.21 -22.70
CA GLU A 32 19.84 19.83 -22.19
C GLU A 32 20.87 18.89 -22.84
N GLU A 33 21.01 18.91 -24.16
CA GLU A 33 21.99 18.07 -24.86
C GLU A 33 23.44 18.40 -24.46
N SER A 34 23.73 19.70 -24.29
CA SER A 34 25.05 20.17 -23.85
C SER A 34 25.36 19.76 -22.41
N LEU A 35 24.36 19.77 -21.52
CA LEU A 35 24.55 19.30 -20.15
C LEU A 35 24.83 17.78 -20.11
N ARG A 36 24.16 17.01 -20.97
CA ARG A 36 24.38 15.56 -21.04
C ARG A 36 25.76 15.20 -21.59
N SER A 37 26.25 15.91 -22.60
CA SER A 37 27.59 15.66 -23.16
C SER A 37 28.72 15.96 -22.17
N GLU A 38 28.51 16.92 -21.26
CA GLU A 38 29.49 17.30 -20.22
C GLU A 38 29.21 16.66 -18.83
N SER A 39 28.40 15.60 -18.78
CA SER A 39 27.91 14.98 -17.53
C SER A 39 28.99 14.63 -16.49
N THR A 40 30.21 14.27 -16.91
CA THR A 40 31.33 13.93 -16.01
C THR A 40 31.97 15.14 -15.33
N ARG A 41 31.79 16.35 -15.86
CA ARG A 41 32.39 17.60 -15.37
C ARG A 41 31.43 18.42 -14.50
N LEU A 42 30.17 17.99 -14.41
CA LEU A 42 29.09 18.73 -13.75
C LEU A 42 29.06 18.60 -12.23
N SER A 43 29.61 17.53 -11.65
CA SER A 43 29.50 17.29 -10.19
C SER A 43 30.12 18.40 -9.32
N PRO A 44 31.31 18.97 -9.64
CA PRO A 44 31.88 20.06 -8.86
C PRO A 44 31.04 21.34 -8.85
N ILE A 45 30.27 21.58 -9.92
CA ILE A 45 29.44 22.79 -10.10
C ILE A 45 28.27 22.82 -9.12
N LEU A 46 27.81 21.64 -8.68
CA LEU A 46 26.76 21.54 -7.65
C LEU A 46 27.17 22.22 -6.34
N ASN A 47 28.46 22.38 -6.05
CA ASN A 47 28.94 23.12 -4.88
C ASN A 47 28.75 24.64 -4.98
N GLN A 48 28.56 25.18 -6.19
CA GLN A 48 28.36 26.60 -6.45
C GLN A 48 26.87 26.98 -6.44
N LEU A 49 25.98 26.00 -6.32
CA LEU A 49 24.54 26.18 -6.39
C LEU A 49 23.90 25.84 -5.05
N ASP A 50 23.05 26.73 -4.57
CA ASP A 50 22.17 26.44 -3.44
C ASP A 50 20.96 25.59 -3.88
N PRO A 51 20.70 24.42 -3.26
CA PRO A 51 19.60 23.54 -3.67
C PRO A 51 18.21 24.11 -3.47
N SER A 52 17.99 25.06 -2.55
CA SER A 52 16.68 25.67 -2.31
C SER A 52 16.42 26.77 -3.32
N ASN A 53 17.36 27.69 -3.49
CA ASN A 53 17.20 28.85 -4.37
C ASN A 53 17.28 28.45 -5.86
N HIS A 54 18.22 27.58 -6.23
CA HIS A 54 18.51 27.23 -7.63
C HIS A 54 17.93 25.87 -8.03
N SER A 55 16.79 25.49 -7.44
CA SER A 55 16.23 24.13 -7.53
C SER A 55 16.06 23.62 -8.96
N LEU A 56 15.55 24.45 -9.88
CA LEU A 56 15.32 24.08 -11.27
C LEU A 56 16.63 23.81 -12.01
N GLY A 57 17.61 24.71 -11.88
CA GLY A 57 18.93 24.52 -12.50
C GLY A 57 19.68 23.31 -11.92
N TYR A 58 19.65 23.17 -10.60
CA TYR A 58 20.24 22.04 -9.88
C TYR A 58 19.63 20.70 -10.35
N LEU A 59 18.32 20.66 -10.58
CA LEU A 59 17.62 19.49 -11.10
C LEU A 59 18.13 19.07 -12.48
N TYR A 60 18.27 20.01 -13.42
CA TYR A 60 18.77 19.71 -14.78
C TYR A 60 20.20 19.18 -14.75
N ILE A 61 21.05 19.74 -13.88
CA ILE A 61 22.43 19.27 -13.71
C ILE A 61 22.47 17.87 -13.11
N LEU A 62 21.67 17.59 -12.06
CA LEU A 62 21.58 16.25 -11.47
C LEU A 62 21.03 15.21 -12.45
N GLU A 63 20.03 15.58 -13.24
CA GLU A 63 19.46 14.70 -14.26
C GLU A 63 20.54 14.33 -15.29
N ALA A 64 21.32 15.31 -15.78
CA ALA A 64 22.43 15.05 -16.68
C ALA A 64 23.53 14.18 -16.04
N CYS A 65 23.96 14.48 -14.81
CA CYS A 65 24.96 13.71 -14.05
C CYS A 65 24.57 12.24 -13.84
N THR A 66 23.28 11.95 -13.79
CA THR A 66 22.75 10.61 -13.48
C THR A 66 22.18 9.90 -14.71
N SER A 67 22.28 10.51 -15.89
CA SER A 67 21.70 9.99 -17.13
C SER A 67 22.36 8.70 -17.63
N ALA A 68 23.67 8.58 -17.42
CA ALA A 68 24.44 7.38 -17.73
C ALA A 68 24.54 6.44 -16.51
N PRO A 69 24.74 5.12 -16.72
CA PRO A 69 25.08 4.20 -15.64
C PRO A 69 26.31 4.68 -14.87
N VAL A 70 26.20 4.76 -13.55
CA VAL A 70 27.27 5.25 -12.67
C VAL A 70 27.99 4.09 -11.98
N SER A 71 29.32 4.20 -11.81
CA SER A 71 30.09 3.24 -11.01
C SER A 71 29.74 3.36 -9.52
N LYS A 72 30.19 2.40 -8.71
CA LYS A 72 29.97 2.43 -7.26
C LYS A 72 30.66 3.63 -6.61
N GLU A 73 31.83 4.02 -7.09
CA GLU A 73 32.61 5.17 -6.62
C GLU A 73 31.91 6.48 -6.97
N GLN A 74 31.40 6.60 -8.20
CA GLN A 74 30.63 7.77 -8.64
C GLN A 74 29.32 7.90 -7.84
N ALA A 75 28.61 6.79 -7.61
CA ALA A 75 27.41 6.76 -6.78
C ALA A 75 27.71 7.22 -5.35
N ALA A 76 28.84 6.79 -4.75
CA ALA A 76 29.23 7.22 -3.41
C ALA A 76 29.43 8.74 -3.30
N MET A 77 29.93 9.37 -4.38
CA MET A 77 30.12 10.81 -4.47
C MET A 77 28.81 11.57 -4.75
N LEU A 78 27.93 11.04 -5.62
CA LEU A 78 26.70 11.72 -6.04
C LEU A 78 25.54 11.62 -5.04
N VAL A 79 25.41 10.49 -4.34
CA VAL A 79 24.32 10.24 -3.39
C VAL A 79 24.16 11.35 -2.33
N PRO A 80 25.23 11.88 -1.70
CA PRO A 80 25.12 13.03 -0.79
C PRO A 80 24.55 14.29 -1.46
N TYR A 81 24.96 14.61 -2.69
CA TYR A 81 24.44 15.77 -3.42
C TYR A 81 22.96 15.61 -3.75
N ILE A 82 22.55 14.42 -4.20
CA ILE A 82 21.16 14.15 -4.55
C ILE A 82 20.28 14.14 -3.30
N ALA A 83 20.73 13.50 -2.22
CA ALA A 83 20.00 13.49 -0.94
C ALA A 83 19.80 14.91 -0.40
N ARG A 84 20.87 15.74 -0.39
CA ARG A 84 20.79 17.15 -0.01
C ARG A 84 19.80 17.91 -0.89
N PHE A 85 19.88 17.74 -2.20
CA PHE A 85 18.95 18.40 -3.12
C PHE A 85 17.50 18.03 -2.84
N ILE A 86 17.18 16.74 -2.75
CA ILE A 86 15.81 16.27 -2.47
C ILE A 86 15.30 16.84 -1.14
N SER A 87 16.13 16.88 -0.10
CA SER A 87 15.75 17.44 1.20
C SER A 87 15.45 18.93 1.16
N TYR A 88 16.19 19.74 0.39
CA TYR A 88 16.11 21.21 0.45
C TYR A 88 15.47 21.90 -0.77
N CYS A 89 15.23 21.20 -1.88
CA CYS A 89 14.65 21.81 -3.08
C CYS A 89 13.26 22.42 -2.87
N ALA A 90 12.97 23.48 -3.61
CA ALA A 90 11.69 24.19 -3.65
C ALA A 90 10.65 23.40 -4.48
N PRO A 91 9.49 23.02 -3.91
CA PRO A 91 8.43 22.28 -4.61
C PRO A 91 7.95 22.97 -5.89
N GLU A 92 7.83 24.29 -5.88
CA GLU A 92 7.31 25.09 -6.99
C GLU A 92 8.21 24.96 -8.22
N GLN A 93 9.52 24.93 -8.02
CA GLN A 93 10.50 24.81 -9.10
C GLN A 93 10.58 23.39 -9.66
N ILE A 94 10.58 22.37 -8.80
CA ILE A 94 10.65 20.97 -9.28
C ILE A 94 9.38 20.55 -10.02
N ARG A 95 8.22 21.12 -9.66
CA ARG A 95 6.94 20.88 -10.33
C ARG A 95 6.87 21.46 -11.74
N LEU A 96 7.81 22.34 -12.13
CA LEU A 96 7.95 22.77 -13.52
C LEU A 96 8.50 21.65 -14.42
N ALA A 97 9.29 20.73 -13.86
CA ALA A 97 9.90 19.60 -14.59
C ALA A 97 9.77 18.28 -13.79
N PRO A 98 8.53 17.80 -13.53
CA PRO A 98 8.27 16.69 -12.61
C PRO A 98 8.92 15.38 -13.10
N GLU A 99 8.90 15.11 -14.41
CA GLU A 99 9.53 13.91 -15.00
C GLU A 99 11.03 13.82 -14.71
N LYS A 100 11.74 14.96 -14.74
CA LYS A 100 13.18 15.00 -14.40
C LYS A 100 13.39 14.75 -12.92
N PHE A 101 12.54 15.31 -12.05
CA PHE A 101 12.62 15.07 -10.61
C PHE A 101 12.36 13.60 -10.25
N ILE A 102 11.35 12.99 -10.88
CA ILE A 102 11.03 11.56 -10.76
C ILE A 102 12.24 10.71 -11.21
N ALA A 103 12.83 11.03 -12.36
CA ALA A 103 14.00 10.32 -12.88
C ALA A 103 15.20 10.38 -11.92
N VAL A 104 15.51 11.57 -11.38
CA VAL A 104 16.58 11.75 -10.39
C VAL A 104 16.29 10.94 -9.12
N CYS A 105 15.06 10.95 -8.62
CA CYS A 105 14.68 10.18 -7.42
C CYS A 105 14.78 8.66 -7.64
N LYS A 106 14.36 8.16 -8.81
CA LYS A 106 14.50 6.73 -9.17
C LYS A 106 15.97 6.32 -9.29
N ARG A 107 16.79 7.12 -9.97
CA ARG A 107 18.24 6.88 -10.07
C ARG A 107 18.94 6.98 -8.71
N PHE A 108 18.52 7.89 -7.85
CA PHE A 108 19.00 7.98 -6.47
C PHE A 108 18.71 6.70 -5.69
N LYS A 109 17.49 6.17 -5.79
CA LYS A 109 17.13 4.87 -5.20
C LYS A 109 18.04 3.76 -5.75
N ASP A 110 18.24 3.68 -7.06
CA ASP A 110 19.11 2.67 -7.66
C ASP A 110 20.57 2.80 -7.18
N GLN A 111 21.07 4.03 -6.99
CA GLN A 111 22.41 4.29 -6.46
C GLN A 111 22.56 3.88 -4.99
N VAL A 112 21.59 4.20 -4.11
CA VAL A 112 21.67 3.74 -2.70
C VAL A 112 21.55 2.22 -2.59
N MET A 113 20.83 1.59 -3.52
CA MET A 113 20.78 0.13 -3.65
C MET A 113 22.11 -0.45 -4.12
N LEU A 114 22.76 0.14 -5.12
CA LEU A 114 24.09 -0.24 -5.59
C LEU A 114 25.16 -0.16 -4.49
N LEU A 115 25.04 0.85 -3.61
CA LEU A 115 25.92 1.02 -2.45
C LEU A 115 25.63 0.04 -1.31
N GLY A 116 24.51 -0.70 -1.35
CA GLY A 116 24.08 -1.59 -0.26
C GLY A 116 23.58 -0.84 0.99
N THR A 117 23.16 0.41 0.84
CA THR A 117 22.73 1.28 1.95
C THR A 117 21.33 1.85 1.74
N PRO A 118 20.27 1.02 1.62
CA PRO A 118 18.90 1.48 1.31
C PRO A 118 18.35 2.48 2.34
N MET A 119 18.78 2.37 3.61
CA MET A 119 18.37 3.25 4.69
C MET A 119 18.67 4.73 4.41
N ARG A 120 19.77 5.03 3.68
CA ARG A 120 20.14 6.41 3.30
C ARG A 120 19.14 7.06 2.36
N GLY A 121 18.35 6.27 1.63
CA GLY A 121 17.36 6.78 0.69
C GLY A 121 15.96 6.99 1.30
N VAL A 122 15.68 6.44 2.49
CA VAL A 122 14.34 6.47 3.10
C VAL A 122 13.87 7.92 3.36
N ALA A 123 14.63 8.70 4.13
CA ALA A 123 14.22 10.06 4.48
C ALA A 123 14.18 11.01 3.26
N PRO A 124 15.18 10.99 2.34
CA PRO A 124 15.08 11.79 1.11
C PRO A 124 13.87 11.41 0.25
N LEU A 125 13.60 10.12 -0.02
CA LEU A 125 12.44 9.76 -0.83
C LEU A 125 11.10 10.11 -0.16
N GLN A 126 11.01 10.03 1.17
CA GLN A 126 9.83 10.51 1.89
C GLN A 126 9.58 12.00 1.63
N ALA A 127 10.65 12.81 1.67
CA ALA A 127 10.56 14.23 1.34
C ALA A 127 10.20 14.44 -0.14
N ALA A 128 10.76 13.65 -1.05
CA ALA A 128 10.44 13.72 -2.47
C ALA A 128 8.95 13.47 -2.76
N VAL A 129 8.36 12.44 -2.13
CA VAL A 129 6.94 12.13 -2.25
C VAL A 129 6.09 13.35 -1.87
N ARG A 130 6.32 13.91 -0.68
CA ARG A 130 5.56 15.07 -0.18
C ARG A 130 5.70 16.32 -1.05
N LYS A 131 6.89 16.56 -1.62
CA LYS A 131 7.13 17.75 -2.45
C LYS A 131 6.51 17.61 -3.85
N LEU A 132 6.53 16.40 -4.41
CA LEU A 132 5.96 16.12 -5.73
C LEU A 132 4.43 16.07 -5.69
N GLN A 133 3.86 15.59 -4.59
CA GLN A 133 2.43 15.39 -4.42
C GLN A 133 1.67 16.73 -4.42
N ASN A 134 0.60 16.81 -5.22
CA ASN A 134 -0.26 17.99 -5.32
C ASN A 134 -1.33 18.03 -4.20
N SER A 135 -1.81 16.85 -3.78
CA SER A 135 -2.74 16.64 -2.67
C SER A 135 -2.39 15.33 -1.97
N SER A 136 -2.60 15.22 -0.65
CA SER A 136 -2.35 13.98 0.12
C SER A 136 -3.08 12.74 -0.43
N GLU A 137 -4.07 12.96 -1.29
CA GLU A 137 -4.93 11.94 -1.88
C GLU A 137 -4.40 11.40 -3.22
N HIS A 138 -3.35 12.00 -3.76
CA HIS A 138 -2.77 11.66 -5.06
C HIS A 138 -1.59 10.69 -4.96
N LEU A 139 -1.67 9.56 -5.67
CA LEU A 139 -0.59 8.58 -5.77
C LEU A 139 0.46 9.01 -6.79
N THR A 140 1.55 9.59 -6.29
CA THR A 140 2.74 9.83 -7.11
C THR A 140 3.52 8.55 -7.43
N THR A 141 4.25 8.58 -8.54
CA THR A 141 5.17 7.50 -8.98
C THR A 141 6.31 7.19 -8.00
N LEU A 142 6.54 8.04 -6.99
CA LEU A 142 7.59 7.89 -5.98
C LEU A 142 7.13 7.13 -4.73
N HIS A 143 5.82 6.99 -4.49
CA HIS A 143 5.31 6.24 -3.34
C HIS A 143 5.81 4.78 -3.33
N PRO A 144 5.72 4.02 -4.44
CA PRO A 144 6.19 2.64 -4.43
C PRO A 144 7.71 2.53 -4.23
N GLU A 145 8.48 3.47 -4.78
CA GLU A 145 9.95 3.50 -4.64
C GLU A 145 10.36 3.76 -3.18
N PHE A 146 9.65 4.66 -2.49
CA PHE A 146 9.83 4.91 -1.06
C PHE A 146 9.46 3.69 -0.19
N LEU A 147 8.30 3.06 -0.45
CA LEU A 147 7.88 1.86 0.29
C LEU A 147 8.84 0.69 0.08
N LEU A 148 9.37 0.52 -1.14
CA LEU A 148 10.40 -0.47 -1.43
C LEU A 148 11.67 -0.24 -0.59
N LEU A 149 12.16 0.99 -0.49
CA LEU A 149 13.30 1.30 0.39
C LEU A 149 12.99 1.03 1.86
N CYS A 150 11.78 1.35 2.32
CA CYS A 150 11.35 1.05 3.69
C CYS A 150 11.36 -0.46 3.96
N LEU A 151 10.90 -1.28 3.00
CA LEU A 151 10.93 -2.74 3.11
C LEU A 151 12.36 -3.28 3.22
N LEU A 152 13.24 -2.84 2.31
CA LEU A 152 14.62 -3.32 2.23
C LEU A 152 15.48 -2.85 3.41
N ALA A 153 15.24 -1.62 3.91
CA ALA A 153 15.88 -1.08 5.10
C ALA A 153 15.24 -1.56 6.42
N LYS A 154 14.14 -2.32 6.36
CA LYS A 154 13.31 -2.73 7.52
C LYS A 154 12.79 -1.54 8.35
N CYS A 155 12.58 -0.39 7.72
CA CYS A 155 12.04 0.83 8.33
C CYS A 155 10.50 0.88 8.24
N TYR A 156 9.82 -0.13 8.78
CA TYR A 156 8.37 -0.28 8.61
C TYR A 156 7.55 0.84 9.25
N LYS A 157 8.02 1.42 10.36
CA LYS A 157 7.35 2.56 11.02
C LYS A 157 7.31 3.80 10.12
N THR A 158 8.41 4.07 9.41
CA THR A 158 8.47 5.19 8.46
C THR A 158 7.62 4.91 7.23
N GLY A 159 7.59 3.67 6.76
CA GLY A 159 6.69 3.27 5.66
C GLY A 159 5.21 3.41 6.02
N LEU A 160 4.83 3.10 7.25
CA LEU A 160 3.44 3.18 7.72
C LEU A 160 2.87 4.61 7.67
N SER A 161 3.70 5.64 7.90
CA SER A 161 3.21 7.03 8.01
C SER A 161 2.53 7.56 6.75
N ILE A 162 2.84 7.01 5.57
CA ILE A 162 2.17 7.41 4.32
C ILE A 162 0.98 6.50 3.96
N LEU A 163 0.88 5.34 4.61
CA LEU A 163 -0.21 4.38 4.38
C LEU A 163 -1.45 4.72 5.23
N GLU A 164 -1.30 5.61 6.20
CA GLU A 164 -2.38 6.18 7.01
C GLU A 164 -3.23 7.18 6.20
N GLU A 165 -2.67 7.74 5.12
CA GLU A 165 -3.38 8.64 4.22
C GLU A 165 -4.20 7.84 3.19
N ASP A 166 -5.43 8.28 2.94
CA ASP A 166 -6.30 7.65 1.95
C ASP A 166 -6.05 8.23 0.56
N ILE A 167 -5.69 7.35 -0.37
CA ILE A 167 -5.37 7.68 -1.77
C ILE A 167 -6.59 7.41 -2.65
N PHE A 168 -6.95 8.40 -3.47
CA PHE A 168 -8.11 8.35 -4.36
C PHE A 168 -7.77 8.61 -5.82
N GLU A 169 -6.67 9.33 -6.09
CA GLU A 169 -6.24 9.65 -7.45
C GLU A 169 -5.00 8.84 -7.82
N VAL A 170 -5.05 8.19 -8.99
CA VAL A 170 -4.00 7.28 -9.47
C VAL A 170 -3.82 7.48 -10.97
N ASP A 171 -2.59 7.83 -11.37
CA ASP A 171 -2.27 8.05 -12.80
C ASP A 171 -1.83 6.76 -13.50
N GLN A 172 -1.04 5.94 -12.80
CA GLN A 172 -0.38 4.77 -13.38
C GLN A 172 -0.81 3.49 -12.66
N PRO A 173 -1.44 2.52 -13.36
CA PRO A 173 -1.88 1.28 -12.75
C PRO A 173 -0.75 0.54 -12.02
N ARG A 174 0.44 0.46 -12.64
CA ARG A 174 1.61 -0.21 -12.06
C ARG A 174 2.00 0.35 -10.70
N ASP A 175 1.88 1.65 -10.52
CA ASP A 175 2.26 2.30 -9.26
C ASP A 175 1.26 1.96 -8.16
N LEU A 176 -0.04 1.83 -8.48
CA LEU A 176 -1.04 1.30 -7.55
C LEU A 176 -0.74 -0.14 -7.14
N PHE A 177 -0.43 -1.03 -8.10
CA PHE A 177 -0.07 -2.43 -7.82
C PHE A 177 1.09 -2.50 -6.82
N LEU A 178 2.16 -1.74 -7.06
CA LEU A 178 3.35 -1.75 -6.21
C LEU A 178 3.13 -1.04 -4.87
N TYR A 179 2.43 0.09 -4.86
CA TYR A 179 2.07 0.82 -3.64
C TYR A 179 1.31 -0.09 -2.68
N CYS A 180 0.22 -0.69 -3.15
CA CYS A 180 -0.61 -1.57 -2.35
C CYS A 180 0.12 -2.86 -1.95
N TYR A 181 0.92 -3.46 -2.84
CA TYR A 181 1.67 -4.66 -2.49
C TYR A 181 2.75 -4.40 -1.42
N TYR A 182 3.59 -3.38 -1.62
CA TYR A 182 4.64 -3.03 -0.66
C TYR A 182 4.07 -2.49 0.65
N GLY A 183 3.01 -1.68 0.57
CA GLY A 183 2.28 -1.21 1.74
C GLY A 183 1.66 -2.36 2.52
N GLY A 184 1.05 -3.33 1.83
CA GLY A 184 0.53 -4.55 2.43
C GLY A 184 1.61 -5.34 3.16
N MET A 185 2.81 -5.49 2.58
CA MET A 185 3.95 -6.13 3.24
C MET A 185 4.44 -5.38 4.48
N ILE A 186 4.47 -4.04 4.45
CA ILE A 186 4.82 -3.21 5.62
C ILE A 186 3.79 -3.40 6.73
N CYS A 187 2.50 -3.34 6.40
CA CYS A 187 1.42 -3.57 7.35
C CYS A 187 1.47 -4.98 7.94
N ILE A 188 1.77 -6.01 7.15
CA ILE A 188 2.01 -7.38 7.62
C ILE A 188 3.18 -7.41 8.62
N GLY A 189 4.31 -6.79 8.29
CA GLY A 189 5.49 -6.74 9.16
C GLY A 189 5.21 -6.08 10.52
N GLN A 190 4.27 -5.12 10.54
CA GLN A 190 3.80 -4.42 11.73
C GLN A 190 2.56 -5.07 12.37
N LYS A 191 2.10 -6.23 11.89
CA LYS A 191 0.86 -6.93 12.31
C LYS A 191 -0.43 -6.09 12.19
N HIS A 192 -0.44 -5.05 11.35
CA HIS A 192 -1.64 -4.29 11.01
C HIS A 192 -2.44 -5.03 9.93
N PHE A 193 -2.94 -6.22 10.27
CA PHE A 193 -3.52 -7.15 9.29
C PHE A 193 -4.76 -6.61 8.58
N ARG A 194 -5.58 -5.80 9.26
CA ARG A 194 -6.75 -5.16 8.64
C ARG A 194 -6.37 -4.28 7.45
N LYS A 195 -5.45 -3.32 7.64
CA LYS A 195 -4.96 -2.45 6.57
C LYS A 195 -4.18 -3.24 5.51
N ALA A 196 -3.46 -4.27 5.91
CA ALA A 196 -2.79 -5.17 4.94
C ALA A 196 -3.79 -5.86 4.02
N LEU A 197 -4.93 -6.36 4.54
CA LEU A 197 -5.99 -6.96 3.74
C LEU A 197 -6.61 -5.96 2.78
N GLU A 198 -6.89 -4.74 3.23
CA GLU A 198 -7.41 -3.66 2.36
C GLU A 198 -6.47 -3.39 1.19
N LEU A 199 -5.16 -3.22 1.46
CA LEU A 199 -4.17 -2.96 0.41
C LEU A 199 -4.01 -4.16 -0.54
N LEU A 200 -3.89 -5.38 -0.02
CA LEU A 200 -3.77 -6.58 -0.87
C LEU A 200 -5.05 -6.85 -1.69
N HIS A 201 -6.23 -6.57 -1.12
CA HIS A 201 -7.51 -6.65 -1.83
C HIS A 201 -7.56 -5.66 -3.00
N ASN A 202 -7.05 -4.44 -2.81
CA ASN A 202 -6.95 -3.45 -3.89
C ASN A 202 -6.06 -3.94 -5.03
N VAL A 203 -4.96 -4.66 -4.73
CA VAL A 203 -4.13 -5.29 -5.78
C VAL A 203 -4.91 -6.37 -6.55
N VAL A 204 -5.62 -7.23 -5.83
CA VAL A 204 -6.34 -8.38 -6.41
C VAL A 204 -7.52 -7.94 -7.26
N THR A 205 -8.17 -6.84 -6.90
CA THR A 205 -9.36 -6.33 -7.58
C THR A 205 -9.07 -5.24 -8.62
N ALA A 206 -7.87 -4.67 -8.63
CA ALA A 206 -7.46 -3.67 -9.61
C ALA A 206 -7.69 -4.16 -11.06
N PRO A 207 -8.19 -3.29 -11.96
CA PRO A 207 -8.36 -3.63 -13.36
C PRO A 207 -7.04 -4.08 -14.00
N MET A 208 -7.06 -5.25 -14.65
CA MET A 208 -5.92 -5.79 -15.38
C MET A 208 -6.40 -6.56 -16.62
N SER A 209 -5.73 -6.36 -17.75
CA SER A 209 -6.01 -7.08 -19.01
C SER A 209 -5.30 -8.44 -19.04
N SER A 210 -4.13 -8.53 -18.44
CA SER A 210 -3.35 -9.75 -18.27
C SER A 210 -2.91 -9.91 -16.82
N ILE A 211 -2.66 -11.15 -16.41
CA ILE A 211 -2.17 -11.43 -15.06
C ILE A 211 -0.73 -10.93 -14.91
N ASN A 212 -0.42 -10.33 -13.76
CA ASN A 212 0.94 -9.86 -13.45
C ASN A 212 1.47 -10.53 -12.18
N ALA A 213 2.79 -10.62 -12.05
CA ALA A 213 3.44 -11.30 -10.93
C ALA A 213 3.14 -10.64 -9.57
N ILE A 214 2.96 -9.31 -9.54
CA ILE A 214 2.62 -8.56 -8.32
C ILE A 214 1.28 -9.04 -7.77
N ALA A 215 0.26 -9.19 -8.63
CA ALA A 215 -1.06 -9.65 -8.25
C ALA A 215 -1.05 -11.11 -7.74
N VAL A 216 -0.25 -11.97 -8.38
CA VAL A 216 -0.07 -13.36 -7.92
C VAL A 216 0.53 -13.39 -6.51
N GLU A 217 1.62 -12.65 -6.28
CA GLU A 217 2.26 -12.57 -4.96
C GLU A 217 1.38 -11.90 -3.89
N ALA A 218 0.60 -10.89 -4.30
CA ALA A 218 -0.37 -10.25 -3.42
C ALA A 218 -1.49 -11.21 -3.03
N TYR A 219 -2.01 -12.00 -3.96
CA TYR A 219 -3.09 -12.96 -3.68
C TYR A 219 -2.65 -14.07 -2.73
N LYS A 220 -1.42 -14.60 -2.87
CA LYS A 220 -0.84 -15.55 -1.90
C LYS A 220 -0.84 -14.98 -0.48
N LYS A 221 -0.35 -13.75 -0.32
CA LYS A 221 -0.32 -13.06 0.99
C LYS A 221 -1.73 -12.71 1.48
N TYR A 222 -2.64 -12.34 0.57
CA TYR A 222 -4.04 -12.04 0.89
C TYR A 222 -4.73 -13.27 1.50
N ILE A 223 -4.51 -14.46 0.93
CA ILE A 223 -5.01 -15.73 1.49
C ILE A 223 -4.47 -15.91 2.90
N LEU A 224 -3.14 -15.87 3.08
CA LEU A 224 -2.52 -16.11 4.39
C LEU A 224 -2.96 -15.13 5.46
N VAL A 225 -2.99 -13.83 5.15
CA VAL A 225 -3.43 -12.80 6.09
C VAL A 225 -4.91 -12.94 6.39
N SER A 226 -5.74 -13.38 5.42
CA SER A 226 -7.16 -13.66 5.67
C SER A 226 -7.34 -14.80 6.66
N LEU A 227 -6.54 -15.87 6.55
CA LEU A 227 -6.54 -16.97 7.51
C LEU A 227 -6.10 -16.51 8.91
N ILE A 228 -5.05 -15.68 8.99
CA ILE A 228 -4.53 -15.17 10.27
C ILE A 228 -5.53 -14.24 10.97
N HIS A 229 -6.10 -13.29 10.24
CA HIS A 229 -6.92 -12.22 10.82
C HIS A 229 -8.41 -12.58 10.90
N ASN A 230 -8.99 -13.11 9.81
CA ASN A 230 -10.42 -13.40 9.74
C ASN A 230 -10.73 -14.84 10.18
N GLY A 231 -9.72 -15.72 10.26
CA GLY A 231 -9.91 -17.14 10.55
C GLY A 231 -10.60 -17.91 9.42
N GLN A 232 -10.70 -17.33 8.23
CA GLN A 232 -11.33 -17.94 7.06
C GLN A 232 -10.91 -17.24 5.78
N PHE A 233 -11.06 -17.93 4.65
CA PHE A 233 -10.82 -17.36 3.33
C PHE A 233 -11.92 -17.81 2.37
N SER A 234 -12.48 -16.86 1.60
CA SER A 234 -13.38 -17.17 0.50
C SER A 234 -12.65 -17.08 -0.82
N THR A 235 -12.80 -18.11 -1.66
CA THR A 235 -12.25 -18.09 -3.02
C THR A 235 -13.10 -17.25 -3.98
N SER A 236 -14.28 -16.75 -3.56
CA SER A 236 -15.10 -15.86 -4.38
C SER A 236 -14.55 -14.44 -4.35
N LEU A 237 -14.13 -13.95 -5.52
CA LEU A 237 -13.75 -12.55 -5.69
C LEU A 237 -14.99 -11.71 -6.03
N PRO A 238 -15.02 -10.40 -5.72
CA PRO A 238 -16.11 -9.52 -6.10
C PRO A 238 -16.37 -9.54 -7.61
N LYS A 239 -17.64 -9.34 -8.01
CA LYS A 239 -18.06 -9.37 -9.43
C LYS A 239 -17.35 -8.33 -10.30
N TYR A 240 -16.93 -7.21 -9.72
CA TYR A 240 -16.19 -6.16 -10.43
C TYR A 240 -14.71 -6.48 -10.65
N THR A 241 -14.21 -7.58 -10.09
CA THR A 241 -12.83 -8.02 -10.32
C THR A 241 -12.65 -8.43 -11.78
N SER A 242 -11.51 -8.09 -12.38
CA SER A 242 -11.23 -8.41 -13.78
C SER A 242 -11.35 -9.91 -14.09
N SER A 243 -11.80 -10.23 -15.30
CA SER A 243 -11.89 -11.63 -15.78
C SER A 243 -10.53 -12.33 -15.78
N ALA A 244 -9.46 -11.60 -16.08
CA ALA A 244 -8.09 -12.09 -16.01
C ALA A 244 -7.71 -12.52 -14.59
N ALA A 245 -8.02 -11.72 -13.57
CA ALA A 245 -7.78 -12.07 -12.18
C ALA A 245 -8.64 -13.28 -11.75
N GLN A 246 -9.94 -13.25 -12.02
CA GLN A 246 -10.87 -14.33 -11.65
C GLN A 246 -10.48 -15.69 -12.23
N ARG A 247 -10.02 -15.73 -13.49
CA ARG A 247 -9.63 -16.97 -14.17
C ARG A 247 -8.27 -17.50 -13.74
N ASN A 248 -7.28 -16.62 -13.55
CA ASN A 248 -5.89 -17.05 -13.47
C ASN A 248 -5.32 -17.06 -12.04
N LEU A 249 -5.79 -16.21 -11.12
CA LEU A 249 -5.20 -16.12 -9.77
C LEU A 249 -5.33 -17.42 -8.98
N LYS A 250 -6.47 -18.11 -9.09
CA LYS A 250 -6.68 -19.42 -8.44
C LYS A 250 -5.67 -20.45 -8.94
N ASN A 251 -5.52 -20.55 -10.27
CA ASN A 251 -4.63 -21.50 -10.91
C ASN A 251 -3.16 -21.28 -10.49
N HIS A 252 -2.71 -20.02 -10.44
CA HIS A 252 -1.33 -19.70 -10.04
C HIS A 252 -1.05 -19.84 -8.54
N CYS A 253 -2.10 -19.89 -7.70
CA CYS A 253 -1.98 -19.92 -6.25
C CYS A 253 -2.56 -21.20 -5.62
N GLN A 254 -2.68 -22.27 -6.41
CA GLN A 254 -3.32 -23.51 -5.99
C GLN A 254 -2.81 -24.07 -4.63
N PRO A 255 -1.47 -24.10 -4.35
CA PRO A 255 -0.99 -24.57 -3.05
C PRO A 255 -1.48 -23.74 -1.85
N TYR A 256 -1.78 -22.46 -2.04
CA TYR A 256 -2.33 -21.58 -1.01
C TYR A 256 -3.84 -21.73 -0.87
N ILE A 257 -4.55 -22.02 -1.97
CA ILE A 257 -5.98 -22.35 -1.94
C ILE A 257 -6.21 -23.67 -1.19
N GLU A 258 -5.38 -24.68 -1.46
CA GLU A 258 -5.44 -25.97 -0.78
C GLU A 258 -5.06 -25.86 0.70
N LEU A 259 -4.09 -25.01 1.05
CA LEU A 259 -3.80 -24.65 2.45
C LEU A 259 -5.06 -24.07 3.13
N ALA A 260 -5.74 -23.11 2.48
CA ALA A 260 -6.96 -22.51 3.02
C ALA A 260 -8.11 -23.53 3.16
N ASN A 261 -8.24 -24.45 2.21
CA ASN A 261 -9.21 -25.54 2.28
C ASN A 261 -8.90 -26.46 3.47
N SER A 262 -7.65 -26.87 3.65
CA SER A 262 -7.20 -27.66 4.79
C SER A 262 -7.45 -26.92 6.12
N TYR A 263 -7.15 -25.62 6.17
CA TYR A 263 -7.42 -24.77 7.34
C TYR A 263 -8.92 -24.76 7.72
N SER A 264 -9.83 -24.72 6.75
CA SER A 264 -11.27 -24.68 7.01
C SER A 264 -11.83 -25.94 7.69
N THR A 265 -11.12 -27.07 7.61
CA THR A 265 -11.49 -28.31 8.32
C THR A 265 -11.29 -28.21 9.83
N GLY A 266 -10.43 -27.29 10.30
CA GLY A 266 -10.05 -27.14 11.71
C GLY A 266 -9.09 -28.22 12.24
N LYS A 267 -8.64 -29.17 11.41
CA LYS A 267 -7.75 -30.27 11.82
C LYS A 267 -6.28 -29.88 11.70
N ILE A 268 -5.62 -29.76 12.85
CA ILE A 268 -4.25 -29.24 12.94
C ILE A 268 -3.21 -30.17 12.34
N ALA A 269 -3.29 -31.47 12.66
CA ALA A 269 -2.36 -32.46 12.11
C ALA A 269 -2.38 -32.51 10.57
N GLU A 270 -3.56 -32.38 9.94
CA GLU A 270 -3.70 -32.37 8.47
C GLU A 270 -3.07 -31.10 7.88
N LEU A 271 -3.33 -29.93 8.47
CA LEU A 271 -2.77 -28.66 8.04
C LEU A 271 -1.24 -28.65 8.18
N GLU A 272 -0.71 -29.09 9.31
CA GLU A 272 0.73 -29.18 9.54
C GLU A 272 1.41 -30.16 8.57
N GLN A 273 0.78 -31.30 8.30
CA GLN A 273 1.29 -32.25 7.30
C GLN A 273 1.31 -31.62 5.91
N TYR A 274 0.27 -30.90 5.52
CA TYR A 274 0.22 -30.22 4.24
C TYR A 274 1.32 -29.15 4.13
N VAL A 275 1.56 -28.38 5.20
CA VAL A 275 2.65 -27.39 5.26
C VAL A 275 4.03 -28.05 5.17
N ARG A 276 4.25 -29.19 5.83
CA ARG A 276 5.50 -29.95 5.72
C ARG A 276 5.74 -30.45 4.29
N THR A 277 4.72 -31.04 3.66
CA THR A 277 4.81 -31.57 2.29
C THR A 277 5.10 -30.46 1.26
N ASN A 278 4.54 -29.27 1.45
CA ASN A 278 4.69 -28.15 0.52
C ASN A 278 5.70 -27.08 0.99
N GLY A 279 6.54 -27.41 1.98
CA GLY A 279 7.44 -26.46 2.63
C GLY A 279 8.36 -25.71 1.67
N GLU A 280 8.98 -26.44 0.73
CA GLU A 280 9.88 -25.88 -0.30
C GLU A 280 9.19 -24.80 -1.14
N LYS A 281 7.91 -24.99 -1.47
CA LYS A 281 7.15 -24.03 -2.27
C LYS A 281 6.87 -22.75 -1.50
N PHE A 282 6.55 -22.85 -0.21
CA PHE A 282 6.32 -21.68 0.64
C PHE A 282 7.61 -20.93 0.95
N GLU A 283 8.73 -21.63 1.02
CA GLU A 283 10.05 -21.05 1.19
C GLU A 283 10.55 -20.36 -0.08
N SER A 284 10.37 -20.98 -1.26
CA SER A 284 10.69 -20.34 -2.55
C SER A 284 9.92 -19.04 -2.77
N ASP A 285 8.66 -19.01 -2.31
CA ASP A 285 7.79 -17.84 -2.42
C ASP A 285 8.03 -16.82 -1.27
N ASN A 286 9.01 -17.06 -0.38
CA ASN A 286 9.35 -16.23 0.77
C ASN A 286 8.17 -15.97 1.74
N ASN A 287 7.25 -16.93 1.85
CA ASN A 287 6.01 -16.79 2.62
C ASN A 287 5.93 -17.77 3.81
N LEU A 288 6.94 -18.62 4.02
CA LEU A 288 6.94 -19.68 5.05
C LEU A 288 6.63 -19.14 6.47
N GLY A 289 7.14 -17.97 6.82
CA GLY A 289 6.85 -17.33 8.11
C GLY A 289 5.36 -17.02 8.30
N LEU A 290 4.68 -16.53 7.26
CA LEU A 290 3.24 -16.27 7.29
C LEU A 290 2.42 -17.55 7.31
N VAL A 291 2.87 -18.59 6.60
CA VAL A 291 2.23 -19.92 6.67
C VAL A 291 2.27 -20.47 8.09
N LYS A 292 3.41 -20.37 8.77
CA LYS A 292 3.53 -20.78 10.19
C LYS A 292 2.62 -19.96 11.11
N GLN A 293 2.46 -18.66 10.85
CA GLN A 293 1.51 -17.83 11.59
C GLN A 293 0.06 -18.25 11.33
N ALA A 294 -0.30 -18.60 10.10
CA ALA A 294 -1.62 -19.15 9.79
C ALA A 294 -1.85 -20.47 10.53
N VAL A 295 -0.91 -21.40 10.55
CA VAL A 295 -1.04 -22.63 11.36
C VAL A 295 -1.26 -22.29 12.84
N SER A 296 -0.49 -21.35 13.38
CA SER A 296 -0.59 -20.92 14.77
C SER A 296 -1.94 -20.26 15.10
N SER A 297 -2.53 -19.51 14.15
CA SER A 297 -3.84 -18.89 14.34
C SER A 297 -4.97 -19.91 14.40
N MET A 298 -4.78 -21.13 13.87
CA MET A 298 -5.81 -22.18 13.94
C MET A 298 -6.06 -22.64 15.37
N TYR A 299 -5.04 -22.70 16.22
CA TYR A 299 -5.18 -23.01 17.65
C TYR A 299 -6.09 -21.98 18.33
N LYS A 300 -5.79 -20.69 18.14
CA LYS A 300 -6.61 -19.58 18.64
C LYS A 300 -8.06 -19.68 18.12
N ARG A 301 -8.23 -19.98 16.83
CA ARG A 301 -9.55 -20.12 16.20
C ARG A 301 -10.35 -21.29 16.76
N ASN A 302 -9.72 -22.44 16.99
CA ASN A 302 -10.39 -23.59 17.58
C ASN A 302 -10.83 -23.31 19.02
N ILE A 303 -10.00 -22.60 19.81
CA ILE A 303 -10.39 -22.14 21.15
C ILE A 303 -11.58 -21.16 21.08
N GLN A 304 -11.58 -20.20 20.15
CA GLN A 304 -12.73 -19.30 19.93
C GLN A 304 -14.01 -20.05 19.59
N ARG A 305 -13.95 -21.18 18.88
CA ARG A 305 -15.14 -21.99 18.58
C ARG A 305 -15.72 -22.64 19.84
N LEU A 306 -14.87 -22.99 20.82
CA LEU A 306 -15.32 -23.57 22.09
C LEU A 306 -16.16 -22.58 22.90
N THR A 307 -15.93 -21.27 22.78
CA THR A 307 -16.72 -20.25 23.48
C THR A 307 -18.17 -20.17 22.98
N GLN A 308 -18.46 -20.73 21.79
CA GLN A 308 -19.81 -20.77 21.22
C GLN A 308 -20.64 -21.94 21.74
N THR A 309 -19.98 -23.00 22.21
CA THR A 309 -20.65 -24.24 22.63
C THR A 309 -20.56 -24.49 24.13
N TYR A 310 -19.56 -23.93 24.81
CA TYR A 310 -19.29 -24.16 26.21
C TYR A 310 -19.31 -22.86 27.00
N LEU A 311 -19.91 -22.90 28.19
CA LEU A 311 -19.80 -21.84 29.20
C LEU A 311 -18.58 -22.05 30.10
N THR A 312 -18.29 -23.30 30.46
CA THR A 312 -17.13 -23.67 31.27
C THR A 312 -16.55 -24.98 30.74
N LEU A 313 -15.24 -25.05 30.61
CA LEU A 313 -14.53 -26.20 30.05
C LEU A 313 -13.19 -26.40 30.76
N SER A 314 -12.77 -27.65 30.96
CA SER A 314 -11.49 -27.93 31.60
C SER A 314 -10.31 -27.62 30.67
N LEU A 315 -9.16 -27.23 31.23
CA LEU A 315 -7.92 -27.02 30.46
C LEU A 315 -7.47 -28.31 29.76
N GLN A 316 -7.76 -29.48 30.33
CA GLN A 316 -7.46 -30.76 29.72
C GLN A 316 -8.35 -31.01 28.49
N ASP A 317 -9.64 -30.71 28.57
CA ASP A 317 -10.55 -30.87 27.44
C ASP A 317 -10.24 -29.89 26.32
N ILE A 318 -9.86 -28.65 26.66
CA ILE A 318 -9.34 -27.68 25.68
C ILE A 318 -8.10 -28.25 24.99
N ALA A 319 -7.12 -28.77 25.75
CA ALA A 319 -5.92 -29.35 25.19
C ALA A 319 -6.23 -30.52 24.25
N ASN A 320 -7.11 -31.43 24.66
CA ASN A 320 -7.50 -32.60 23.85
C ASN A 320 -8.23 -32.19 22.58
N THR A 321 -9.18 -31.25 22.68
CA THR A 321 -10.01 -30.82 21.54
C THR A 321 -9.21 -30.02 20.51
N VAL A 322 -8.26 -29.21 20.99
CA VAL A 322 -7.41 -28.35 20.15
C VAL A 322 -6.09 -29.03 19.82
N GLN A 323 -5.88 -30.29 20.21
CA GLN A 323 -4.65 -31.08 19.93
C GLN A 323 -3.36 -30.43 20.47
N LEU A 324 -3.44 -29.80 21.65
CA LEU A 324 -2.27 -29.30 22.38
C LEU A 324 -1.65 -30.39 23.25
N ASN A 325 -0.36 -30.26 23.57
CA ASN A 325 0.38 -31.31 24.26
C ASN A 325 0.06 -31.38 25.76
N SER A 326 -0.39 -30.27 26.36
CA SER A 326 -0.65 -30.22 27.80
C SER A 326 -1.71 -29.18 28.19
N PRO A 327 -2.36 -29.34 29.36
CA PRO A 327 -3.23 -28.33 29.95
C PRO A 327 -2.52 -26.99 30.19
N LYS A 328 -1.21 -27.01 30.47
CA LYS A 328 -0.40 -25.80 30.65
C LYS A 328 -0.24 -25.00 29.36
N GLU A 329 -0.09 -25.71 28.24
CA GLU A 329 -0.05 -25.09 26.92
C GLU A 329 -1.40 -24.47 26.56
N ALA A 330 -2.50 -25.18 26.86
CA ALA A 330 -3.85 -24.62 26.73
C ALA A 330 -4.05 -23.37 27.60
N GLU A 331 -3.60 -23.39 28.85
CA GLU A 331 -3.66 -22.25 29.76
C GLU A 331 -2.90 -21.05 29.20
N MET A 332 -1.70 -21.25 28.66
CA MET A 332 -0.88 -20.20 28.04
C MET A 332 -1.57 -19.57 26.83
N HIS A 333 -2.17 -20.40 25.95
CA HIS A 333 -2.93 -19.90 24.81
C HIS A 333 -4.16 -19.09 25.26
N VAL A 334 -4.95 -19.61 26.19
CA VAL A 334 -6.13 -18.91 26.72
C VAL A 334 -5.73 -17.58 27.36
N LEU A 335 -4.67 -17.56 28.17
CA LEU A 335 -4.16 -16.34 28.80
C LEU A 335 -3.75 -15.29 27.75
N GLN A 336 -3.01 -15.70 26.72
CA GLN A 336 -2.60 -14.80 25.65
C GLN A 336 -3.82 -14.25 24.89
N MET A 337 -4.81 -15.08 24.60
CA MET A 337 -6.04 -14.65 23.92
C MET A 337 -6.88 -13.68 24.76
N ILE A 338 -6.90 -13.84 26.09
CA ILE A 338 -7.53 -12.88 27.01
C ILE A 338 -6.77 -11.54 26.97
N GLN A 339 -5.44 -11.57 27.03
CA GLN A 339 -4.61 -10.36 26.99
C GLN A 339 -4.73 -9.61 25.66
N ASP A 340 -4.81 -10.33 24.55
CA ASP A 340 -4.98 -9.77 23.20
C ASP A 340 -6.43 -9.28 22.94
N GLY A 341 -7.37 -9.54 23.86
CA GLY A 341 -8.79 -9.19 23.71
C GLY A 341 -9.54 -10.04 22.69
N GLU A 342 -9.03 -11.23 22.37
CA GLU A 342 -9.59 -12.15 21.36
C GLU A 342 -10.72 -13.03 21.92
N ILE A 343 -10.72 -13.27 23.24
CA ILE A 343 -11.79 -13.95 23.99
C ILE A 343 -11.97 -13.30 25.36
N PHE A 344 -13.17 -13.40 25.91
CA PHE A 344 -13.46 -13.02 27.29
C PHE A 344 -13.60 -14.29 28.13
N ALA A 345 -12.66 -14.52 29.04
CA ALA A 345 -12.64 -15.74 29.85
C ALA A 345 -11.94 -15.52 31.19
N THR A 346 -12.24 -16.38 32.16
CA THR A 346 -11.56 -16.43 33.47
C THR A 346 -11.00 -17.82 33.71
N ILE A 347 -9.75 -17.90 34.19
CA ILE A 347 -9.05 -19.16 34.44
C ILE A 347 -9.06 -19.43 35.94
N ASN A 348 -9.58 -20.59 36.35
CA ASN A 348 -9.48 -21.09 37.71
C ASN A 348 -8.40 -22.19 37.76
N GLN A 349 -7.22 -21.82 38.26
CA GLN A 349 -6.08 -22.74 38.37
C GLN A 349 -6.27 -23.84 39.42
N LYS A 350 -7.10 -23.64 40.45
CA LYS A 350 -7.34 -24.66 41.48
C LYS A 350 -8.12 -25.83 40.92
N ASP A 351 -9.14 -25.54 40.12
CA ASP A 351 -10.03 -26.54 39.55
C ASP A 351 -9.61 -26.95 38.12
N GLY A 352 -8.65 -26.24 37.52
CA GLY A 352 -8.21 -26.48 36.14
C GLY A 352 -9.27 -26.15 35.09
N MET A 353 -10.15 -25.18 35.38
CA MET A 353 -11.32 -24.84 34.57
C MET A 353 -11.21 -23.43 33.97
N VAL A 354 -11.69 -23.28 32.74
CA VAL A 354 -11.85 -22.00 32.04
C VAL A 354 -13.33 -21.70 31.94
N ARG A 355 -13.75 -20.55 32.44
CA ARG A 355 -15.12 -20.03 32.29
C ARG A 355 -15.14 -18.93 31.24
N PHE A 356 -15.82 -19.19 30.13
CA PHE A 356 -16.03 -18.22 29.05
C PHE A 356 -17.10 -17.21 29.45
N LEU A 357 -16.90 -15.96 29.04
CA LEU A 357 -17.73 -14.81 29.35
C LEU A 357 -18.19 -14.14 28.06
N GLU A 358 -19.24 -13.34 28.18
CA GLU A 358 -19.64 -12.41 27.12
C GLU A 358 -18.77 -11.15 27.13
N ASP A 359 -18.84 -10.39 26.04
CA ASP A 359 -18.16 -9.10 25.92
C ASP A 359 -18.59 -8.16 27.07
N PRO A 360 -17.65 -7.65 27.88
CA PRO A 360 -17.96 -6.76 28.99
C PRO A 360 -18.42 -5.37 28.55
N GLU A 361 -18.28 -5.00 27.27
CA GLU A 361 -18.68 -3.68 26.77
C GLU A 361 -20.19 -3.47 26.89
N GLN A 362 -20.57 -2.46 27.67
CA GLN A 362 -21.97 -2.10 27.93
C GLN A 362 -22.45 -0.91 27.09
N TYR A 363 -21.58 -0.33 26.26
CA TYR A 363 -21.85 0.84 25.42
C TYR A 363 -22.25 2.10 26.20
N LYS A 364 -21.77 2.23 27.44
CA LYS A 364 -22.11 3.33 28.36
C LYS A 364 -20.90 4.20 28.75
N SER A 365 -19.70 3.80 28.35
CA SER A 365 -18.46 4.50 28.72
C SER A 365 -18.28 5.78 27.91
N CYS A 366 -17.58 6.77 28.48
CA CYS A 366 -17.15 7.95 27.73
C CYS A 366 -16.25 7.56 26.54
N GLU A 367 -15.43 6.52 26.71
CA GLU A 367 -14.60 5.99 25.62
C GLU A 367 -15.45 5.50 24.44
N MET A 368 -16.59 4.84 24.68
CA MET A 368 -17.49 4.46 23.60
C MET A 368 -18.10 5.67 22.90
N ILE A 369 -18.46 6.73 23.66
CA ILE A 369 -18.96 7.99 23.08
C ILE A 369 -17.89 8.60 22.15
N GLU A 370 -16.62 8.65 22.58
CA GLU A 370 -15.51 9.14 21.77
C GLU A 370 -15.30 8.30 20.50
N ARG A 371 -15.39 6.96 20.60
CA ARG A 371 -15.30 6.07 19.44
C ARG A 371 -16.45 6.28 18.45
N ILE A 372 -17.67 6.51 18.94
CA ILE A 372 -18.83 6.82 18.11
C ILE A 372 -18.65 8.19 17.45
N ASP A 373 -18.27 9.22 18.19
CA ASP A 373 -18.03 10.56 17.65
C ASP A 373 -16.95 10.53 16.56
N SER A 374 -15.81 9.88 16.80
CA SER A 374 -14.76 9.67 15.79
C SER A 374 -15.29 8.97 14.53
N SER A 375 -16.14 7.96 14.69
CA SER A 375 -16.78 7.27 13.57
C SER A 375 -17.74 8.17 12.79
N ILE A 376 -18.53 9.00 13.49
CA ILE A 376 -19.42 10.00 12.90
C ILE A 376 -18.61 11.02 12.11
N GLN A 377 -17.54 11.58 12.69
CA GLN A 377 -16.68 12.55 12.02
C GLN A 377 -16.08 11.98 10.73
N ARG A 378 -15.64 10.72 10.75
CA ARG A 378 -15.13 10.03 9.56
C ARG A 378 -16.21 9.87 8.48
N ILE A 379 -17.43 9.48 8.86
CA ILE A 379 -18.56 9.36 7.94
C ILE A 379 -18.94 10.73 7.36
N MET A 380 -18.98 11.78 8.17
CA MET A 380 -19.25 13.15 7.73
C MET A 380 -18.20 13.66 6.74
N SER A 381 -16.91 13.35 6.98
CA SER A 381 -15.83 13.67 6.04
C SER A 381 -16.01 12.95 4.70
N LEU A 382 -16.32 11.65 4.74
CA LEU A 382 -16.58 10.85 3.55
C LEU A 382 -17.80 11.35 2.78
N SER A 383 -18.88 11.71 3.47
CA SER A 383 -20.09 12.25 2.85
C SER A 383 -19.82 13.58 2.14
N ARG A 384 -19.11 14.51 2.79
CA ARG A 384 -18.70 15.78 2.15
C ARG A 384 -17.89 15.53 0.89
N LYS A 385 -16.96 14.58 0.95
CA LYS A 385 -16.15 14.22 -0.21
C LYS A 385 -16.96 13.63 -1.35
N LEU A 386 -17.90 12.72 -1.06
CA LEU A 386 -18.82 12.17 -2.05
C LEU A 386 -19.64 13.27 -2.73
N THR A 387 -20.14 14.25 -1.96
CA THR A 387 -20.83 15.42 -2.52
C THR A 387 -19.93 16.21 -3.46
N THR A 388 -18.68 16.49 -3.06
CA THR A 388 -17.73 17.19 -3.94
C THR A 388 -17.43 16.40 -5.23
N MET A 389 -17.29 15.08 -5.14
CA MET A 389 -17.07 14.23 -6.32
C MET A 389 -18.30 14.23 -7.25
N GLU A 390 -19.51 14.16 -6.68
CA GLU A 390 -20.75 14.23 -7.43
C GLU A 390 -20.91 15.58 -8.13
N GLU A 391 -20.61 16.69 -7.46
CA GLU A 391 -20.60 18.04 -8.03
C GLU A 391 -19.62 18.12 -9.21
N GLN A 392 -18.39 17.66 -9.03
CA GLN A 392 -17.37 17.64 -10.09
C GLN A 392 -17.82 16.80 -11.30
N MET A 393 -18.39 15.62 -11.07
CA MET A 393 -18.93 14.77 -12.14
C MET A 393 -20.14 15.41 -12.83
N SER A 394 -21.01 16.10 -12.09
CA SER A 394 -22.21 16.76 -12.63
C SER A 394 -21.87 17.90 -13.58
N CYS A 395 -20.72 18.54 -13.37
CA CYS A 395 -20.18 19.61 -14.22
C CYS A 395 -19.30 19.10 -15.36
N ASP A 396 -19.02 17.80 -15.43
CA ASP A 396 -18.14 17.23 -16.46
C ASP A 396 -18.81 17.27 -17.85
N PRO A 397 -18.19 17.89 -18.87
CA PRO A 397 -18.77 18.01 -20.20
C PRO A 397 -19.07 16.66 -20.87
N GLN A 398 -18.25 15.63 -20.65
CA GLN A 398 -18.45 14.29 -21.20
C GLN A 398 -19.64 13.61 -20.52
N TYR A 399 -19.75 13.77 -19.20
CA TYR A 399 -20.89 13.26 -18.43
C TYR A 399 -22.19 13.91 -18.91
N LEU A 400 -22.24 15.25 -18.96
CA LEU A 400 -23.40 16.01 -19.44
C LEU A 400 -23.79 15.64 -20.88
N ALA A 401 -22.81 15.46 -21.77
CA ALA A 401 -23.05 15.05 -23.15
C ALA A 401 -23.64 13.64 -23.28
N LYS A 402 -23.36 12.73 -22.34
CA LYS A 402 -23.92 11.38 -22.31
C LYS A 402 -25.27 11.33 -21.60
N ALA A 403 -25.37 11.96 -20.42
CA ALA A 403 -26.60 12.05 -19.64
C ALA A 403 -27.72 12.76 -20.43
N GLY A 404 -27.39 13.81 -21.19
CA GLY A 404 -28.33 14.47 -22.08
C GLY A 404 -28.85 13.57 -23.21
N ARG A 405 -28.00 12.69 -23.77
CA ARG A 405 -28.41 11.71 -24.80
C ARG A 405 -29.25 10.56 -24.24
N GLU A 406 -28.96 10.10 -23.02
CA GLU A 406 -29.74 9.06 -22.36
C GLU A 406 -31.12 9.58 -21.92
N ARG A 407 -31.23 10.84 -21.45
CA ARG A 407 -32.53 11.47 -21.20
C ARG A 407 -33.39 11.59 -22.47
N GLN A 408 -32.78 11.91 -23.61
CA GLN A 408 -33.48 11.91 -24.91
C GLN A 408 -33.91 10.52 -25.40
N ARG A 409 -33.34 9.43 -24.89
CA ARG A 409 -33.73 8.06 -25.29
C ARG A 409 -34.99 7.54 -24.59
N PHE A 410 -35.36 8.11 -23.45
CA PHE A 410 -36.55 7.72 -22.69
C PHE A 410 -37.81 8.53 -23.03
N ASP A 411 -37.65 9.61 -23.78
CA ASP A 411 -38.76 10.38 -24.32
C ASP A 411 -38.86 10.04 -25.82
N PHE A 412 -39.76 9.13 -26.21
CA PHE A 412 -40.72 9.39 -27.31
C PHE A 412 -41.65 8.21 -27.69
N ASP A 413 -41.40 6.94 -27.32
CA ASP A 413 -42.25 5.82 -27.81
C ASP A 413 -42.68 4.74 -26.78
N ASP A 414 -42.31 4.83 -25.49
CA ASP A 414 -42.68 3.81 -24.48
C ASP A 414 -44.02 4.06 -23.76
N PHE A 415 -44.87 4.97 -24.27
CA PHE A 415 -46.29 5.00 -23.88
C PHE A 415 -47.07 4.01 -24.74
N ASP A 416 -46.91 2.73 -24.42
CA ASP A 416 -47.77 1.68 -24.94
C ASP A 416 -49.21 1.99 -24.53
N THR A 417 -50.05 2.15 -25.56
CA THR A 417 -51.44 2.60 -25.47
C THR A 417 -52.26 1.77 -24.48
N VAL A 418 -52.97 2.48 -23.60
CA VAL A 418 -54.01 1.95 -22.70
C VAL A 418 -54.92 0.96 -23.45
N PRO A 419 -55.10 -0.28 -22.97
CA PRO A 419 -56.10 -1.18 -23.54
C PRO A 419 -57.50 -0.64 -23.28
N GLN A 420 -58.10 0.01 -24.28
CA GLN A 420 -59.54 0.23 -24.31
C GLN A 420 -60.24 -1.10 -24.58
N LYS A 421 -60.73 -1.75 -23.51
CA LYS A 421 -62.04 -2.44 -23.44
C LYS A 421 -62.10 -3.32 -22.19
N PHE A 422 -62.87 -2.89 -21.21
CA PHE A 422 -63.53 -3.79 -20.27
C PHE A 422 -64.72 -4.41 -21.00
N ASN A 423 -64.74 -5.73 -21.15
CA ASN A 423 -65.98 -6.46 -21.40
C ASN A 423 -66.52 -6.92 -20.04
N ILE A 424 -67.78 -6.55 -19.80
CA ILE A 424 -68.65 -6.96 -18.69
C ILE A 424 -68.91 -8.46 -18.73
#